data_AF-A0A7Y4Y670-F1
#
_entry.id   AF-A0A7Y4Y670-F1
#
_cell.length_a   1.000
_cell.length_b   1.000
_cell.length_c   1.000
_cell.angle_alpha   90.00
_cell.angle_beta   90.00
_cell.angle_gamma   90.00
#
_symmetry.space_group_name_H-M   'P 1'
#
loop_
_entity.id
_entity.type
_entity.pdbx_description
1 polymer ?
#
loop_
_entity_poly.entity_id
_entity_poly.type
_entity_poly.pdbx_seq_one_letter_code
_entity_poly.pdbx_strand_id
1 'polypeptide(L)' 'MKRKSFRTALAATALVLLTASTFADAACRRNTCYQQYNQCRASGTPFAVCYGAYEDCLIRNGCQIP' A
#
# COMPACT_ATOMS: atom_id res chain seq x y z
N MET A 1 51.20 -11.64 9.22
CA MET A 1 50.02 -10.83 8.80
C MET A 1 48.75 -11.51 9.32
N LYS A 2 47.96 -10.85 10.17
CA LYS A 2 46.78 -11.41 10.87
C LYS A 2 45.53 -11.30 9.97
N ARG A 3 44.87 -12.42 9.66
CA ARG A 3 43.58 -12.46 8.94
C ARG A 3 42.47 -12.02 9.90
N LYS A 4 41.82 -10.88 9.63
CA LYS A 4 40.62 -10.46 10.36
C LYS A 4 39.39 -10.99 9.64
N SER A 5 38.67 -11.89 10.31
CA SER A 5 37.35 -12.37 9.92
C SER A 5 36.36 -11.21 9.81
N PHE A 6 35.91 -10.92 8.59
CA PHE A 6 34.75 -10.08 8.32
C PHE A 6 33.54 -10.99 8.10
N ARG A 7 32.80 -11.31 9.16
CA ARG A 7 31.53 -12.06 9.08
C ARG A 7 30.53 -11.57 10.12
N THR A 8 30.11 -10.31 10.07
CA THR A 8 29.01 -9.82 10.92
C THR A 8 28.59 -8.42 10.51
N ALA A 9 27.68 -8.26 9.53
CA ALA A 9 26.94 -6.99 9.35
C ALA A 9 25.74 -7.07 8.38
N LEU A 10 25.06 -8.21 8.21
CA LEU A 10 23.98 -8.34 7.21
C LEU A 10 22.61 -8.79 7.74
N ALA A 11 22.40 -8.75 9.06
CA ALA A 11 21.15 -9.23 9.68
C ALA A 11 20.20 -8.12 10.18
N ALA A 12 20.65 -6.86 10.23
CA ALA A 12 19.87 -5.78 10.90
C ALA A 12 18.86 -5.06 9.98
N THR A 13 18.94 -5.22 8.66
CA THR A 13 18.09 -4.48 7.70
C THR A 13 16.75 -5.16 7.39
N ALA A 14 16.55 -6.42 7.79
CA ALA A 14 15.32 -7.15 7.47
C ALA A 14 14.11 -6.73 8.33
N LEU A 15 14.33 -6.26 9.56
CA LEU A 15 13.23 -5.92 10.49
C LEU A 15 12.50 -4.60 10.16
N VAL A 16 13.12 -3.69 9.40
CA VAL A 16 12.51 -2.39 9.07
C VAL A 16 11.53 -2.51 7.90
N LEU A 17 11.68 -3.52 7.03
CA LEU A 17 10.79 -3.74 5.88
C LEU A 17 9.47 -4.43 6.24
N LEU A 18 9.42 -5.17 7.36
CA LEU A 18 8.25 -5.93 7.78
C LEU A 18 7.14 -5.05 8.39
N THR A 19 7.47 -3.88 8.94
CA THR A 19 6.48 -2.99 9.55
C THR A 19 5.75 -2.12 8.53
N ALA A 20 6.35 -1.82 7.36
CA ALA A 20 5.69 -1.02 6.32
C ALA A 20 4.45 -1.72 5.72
N SER A 21 4.49 -3.05 5.61
CA SER A 21 3.41 -3.85 5.03
C SER A 21 2.13 -3.85 5.87
N THR A 22 2.26 -3.71 7.20
CA THR A 22 1.10 -3.76 8.11
C THR A 22 0.32 -2.44 8.15
N PHE A 23 0.96 -1.31 7.86
CA PHE A 23 0.27 -0.02 7.80
C PHE A 23 -0.57 0.14 6.54
N ALA A 24 -0.11 -0.40 5.41
CA ALA A 24 -0.89 -0.47 4.18
C ALA A 24 -2.19 -1.24 4.42
N ASP A 25 -2.15 -2.46 4.96
CA ASP A 25 -3.35 -3.30 5.14
C ASP A 25 -4.41 -2.66 6.06
N ALA A 26 -3.98 -2.07 7.18
CA ALA A 26 -4.89 -1.39 8.11
C ALA A 26 -5.48 -0.08 7.54
N ALA A 27 -4.68 0.69 6.79
CA ALA A 27 -5.16 1.88 6.10
C ALA A 27 -6.19 1.51 5.02
N CYS A 28 -5.96 0.44 4.27
CA CYS A 28 -6.86 -0.02 3.21
C CYS A 28 -8.17 -0.59 3.73
N ARG A 29 -8.14 -1.35 4.84
CA ARG A 29 -9.37 -1.86 5.46
C ARG A 29 -10.29 -0.77 6.02
N ARG A 30 -9.75 0.40 6.37
CA ARG A 30 -10.54 1.55 6.84
C ARG A 30 -10.78 2.63 5.79
N ASN A 31 -10.27 2.49 4.57
CA ASN A 31 -10.40 3.56 3.59
C ASN A 31 -11.83 3.63 3.04
N THR A 32 -12.24 4.84 2.67
CA THR A 32 -13.57 5.13 2.12
C THR A 32 -13.61 5.09 0.59
N CYS A 33 -12.52 4.69 -0.09
CA CYS A 33 -12.42 4.67 -1.54
C CYS A 33 -13.49 3.79 -2.18
N TYR A 34 -13.81 2.63 -1.58
CA TYR A 34 -14.88 1.77 -2.09
C TYR A 34 -16.27 2.41 -1.92
N GLN A 35 -16.51 3.15 -0.83
CA GLN A 35 -17.75 3.91 -0.67
C GLN A 35 -17.83 5.06 -1.68
N GLN A 36 -16.74 5.80 -1.90
CA GLN A 36 -16.67 6.87 -2.90
C GLN A 36 -16.90 6.33 -4.32
N TYR A 37 -16.32 5.16 -4.64
CA TYR A 37 -16.58 4.46 -5.89
C TYR A 37 -18.08 4.15 -6.07
N ASN A 38 -18.73 3.58 -5.04
CA ASN A 38 -20.15 3.28 -5.09
C ASN A 38 -21.02 4.54 -5.22
N GLN A 39 -20.67 5.62 -4.52
CA GLN A 39 -21.35 6.92 -4.65
C GLN A 39 -21.19 7.49 -6.06
N CYS A 40 -20.00 7.42 -6.64
CA CYS A 40 -19.73 7.83 -8.02
C CYS A 40 -20.53 7.00 -9.04
N ARG A 41 -20.63 5.68 -8.83
CA ARG A 41 -21.47 4.81 -9.66
C ARG A 41 -22.95 5.14 -9.53
N ALA A 42 -23.40 5.49 -8.32
CA ALA A 42 -24.78 5.87 -8.05
C ALA A 42 -25.17 7.23 -8.66
N SER A 43 -24.21 8.15 -8.87
CA SER A 43 -24.46 9.45 -9.50
C SER A 43 -24.60 9.37 -11.03
N GLY A 44 -24.48 8.18 -11.64
CA GLY A 44 -24.56 8.00 -13.09
C GLY A 44 -23.28 8.32 -13.84
N THR A 45 -22.18 8.56 -13.12
CA THR A 45 -20.87 8.83 -13.72
C THR A 45 -20.34 7.57 -14.45
N PRO A 46 -19.66 7.73 -15.61
CA PRO A 46 -19.10 6.59 -16.34
C PRO A 46 -18.19 5.72 -15.47
N PHE A 47 -18.27 4.40 -15.67
CA PHE A 47 -17.49 3.42 -14.91
C PHE A 47 -16.00 3.76 -14.88
N ALA A 48 -15.40 4.07 -16.04
CA ALA A 48 -13.97 4.35 -16.15
C ALA A 48 -13.52 5.55 -15.28
N VAL A 49 -14.38 6.56 -15.13
CA VAL A 49 -14.08 7.73 -14.29
C VAL A 49 -14.12 7.36 -12.81
N CYS A 50 -15.15 6.62 -12.39
CA CYS A 50 -15.26 6.17 -11.01
C CYS A 50 -14.16 5.18 -10.63
N TYR A 51 -13.80 4.28 -11.54
CA TYR A 51 -12.76 3.29 -11.31
C TYR A 51 -11.38 3.95 -11.26
N GLY A 52 -11.07 4.89 -12.14
CA GLY A 52 -9.81 5.66 -12.06
C GLY A 52 -9.69 6.43 -10.73
N ALA A 53 -10.76 7.07 -10.27
CA ALA A 53 -10.77 7.75 -8.96
C ALA A 53 -10.61 6.77 -7.78
N TYR A 54 -11.17 5.56 -7.91
CA TYR A 54 -11.00 4.49 -6.93
C TYR A 54 -9.54 4.01 -6.85
N GLU A 55 -8.90 3.76 -8.00
CA GLU A 55 -7.48 3.38 -8.07
C GLU A 55 -6.58 4.48 -7.52
N ASP A 56 -6.78 5.73 -7.91
CA ASP A 56 -6.04 6.88 -7.38
C ASP A 56 -6.16 6.98 -5.85
N CYS A 57 -7.36 6.74 -5.33
CA CYS A 57 -7.62 6.73 -3.90
C CYS A 57 -6.88 5.57 -3.20
N LEU A 58 -6.85 4.38 -3.81
CA LEU A 58 -6.07 3.25 -3.31
C LEU A 58 -4.56 3.56 -3.30
N ILE A 59 -4.01 4.07 -4.40
CA ILE A 59 -2.58 4.39 -4.54
C ILE A 59 -2.15 5.39 -3.46
N ARG A 60 -2.93 6.46 -3.25
CA ARG A 60 -2.62 7.48 -2.22
C ARG A 60 -2.63 6.93 -0.80
N ASN A 61 -3.44 5.90 -0.54
CA ASN A 61 -3.48 5.23 0.75
C ASN A 61 -2.47 4.07 0.86
N GLY A 62 -1.63 3.85 -0.16
CA GLY A 62 -0.66 2.75 -0.20
C GLY A 62 -1.31 1.38 -0.36
N CYS A 63 -2.52 1.33 -0.92
CA CYS A 63 -3.30 0.11 -1.10
C CYS A 63 -3.00 -0.58 -2.41
N GLN A 64 -3.11 -1.91 -2.40
CA GLN A 64 -3.11 -2.70 -3.63
C GLN A 64 -4.37 -2.42 -4.44
N ILE A 65 -4.19 -2.33 -5.75
CA ILE A 65 -5.27 -2.25 -6.73
C ILE A 65 -5.71 -3.68 -7.05
N PRO A 66 -7.00 -4.02 -6.87
CA PRO A 66 -7.54 -5.34 -7.17
C PRO A 66 -7.72 -5.61 -8.66
#